data_AF-A0A7S0EXX5-F1
#
_entry.id   AF-A0A7S0EXX5-F1
#
_cell.length_a   1.000
_cell.length_b   1.000
_cell.length_c   1.000
_cell.angle_alpha   90.00
_cell.angle_beta   90.00
_cell.angle_gamma   90.00
#
_symmetry.space_group_name_H-M   'P 1'
#
loop_
_entity.id
_entity.type
_entity.pdbx_description
1 polymer ?
#
loop_
_entity_poly.entity_id
_entity_poly.type
_entity_poly.pdbx_seq_one_letter_code
_entity_poly.pdbx_strand_id
1 'polypeptide(L)'
;SSSGPSCDWLMRHEGVLNLEVTRKVPAALTIGYLGHTQSGIREAVSITEAGSSTAEIYFDEAKDGVAVYYDPITGLAIKGREYLQANWYVEATLLDSQRYTNVFTADTDNDDSFVWPYVFVRRYVEITDDDASSLKEAYQTPFVIGLV
;
A
#
# COMPACT_ATOMS: atom_id res chain seq x y z
N SER A 1 -26.83 -7.73 25.01
CA SER A 1 -25.76 -8.46 24.29
C SER A 1 -24.55 -7.54 24.21
N SER A 2 -23.42 -7.93 24.78
CA SER A 2 -22.18 -7.15 24.69
C SER A 2 -21.60 -7.32 23.29
N SER A 3 -21.64 -6.28 22.47
CA SER A 3 -20.80 -6.18 21.27
C SER A 3 -19.35 -6.18 21.72
N GLY A 4 -18.66 -7.30 21.56
CA GLY A 4 -17.20 -7.35 21.67
C GLY A 4 -16.56 -6.38 20.68
N PRO A 5 -15.25 -6.06 20.84
CA PRO A 5 -14.58 -5.14 19.94
C PRO A 5 -14.69 -5.70 18.51
N SER A 6 -15.53 -5.08 17.68
CA SER A 6 -15.54 -5.36 16.26
C SER A 6 -14.14 -5.01 15.77
N CYS A 7 -13.44 -5.97 15.20
CA CYS A 7 -12.38 -5.68 14.25
C CYS A 7 -13.05 -4.98 13.07
N ASP A 8 -13.35 -3.70 13.22
CA ASP A 8 -13.98 -2.86 12.20
C ASP A 8 -12.92 -2.40 11.20
N TRP A 9 -12.13 -3.36 10.72
CA TRP A 9 -11.27 -3.24 9.54
C TRP A 9 -12.10 -3.59 8.31
N LEU A 10 -13.33 -3.06 8.22
CA LEU A 10 -14.12 -3.20 7.01
C LEU A 10 -13.35 -2.46 5.91
N MET A 11 -12.64 -3.21 5.08
CA MET A 11 -12.28 -2.80 3.72
C MET A 11 -13.61 -2.60 2.98
N ARG A 12 -14.28 -1.47 3.23
CA ARG A 12 -15.56 -1.14 2.59
C ARG A 12 -15.41 -1.01 1.09
N HIS A 13 -14.22 -0.63 0.66
CA HIS A 13 -13.80 -0.59 -0.73
C HIS A 13 -12.59 -1.47 -0.96
N GLU A 14 -12.58 -2.13 -2.11
CA GLU A 14 -11.49 -3.03 -2.50
C GLU A 14 -10.17 -2.26 -2.60
N GLY A 15 -9.08 -2.88 -2.15
CA GLY A 15 -7.74 -2.30 -2.20
C GLY A 15 -7.47 -1.15 -1.21
N VAL A 16 -8.45 -0.78 -0.38
CA VAL A 16 -8.34 0.31 0.60
C VAL A 16 -8.39 -0.23 2.03
N LEU A 17 -7.26 -0.09 2.74
CA LEU A 17 -7.17 -0.40 4.16
C LEU A 17 -7.57 0.82 4.99
N ASN A 18 -8.78 0.84 5.55
CA ASN A 18 -9.23 1.90 6.44
C ASN A 18 -8.47 1.86 7.79
N LEU A 19 -7.87 2.98 8.18
CA LEU A 19 -7.11 3.16 9.42
C LEU A 19 -7.78 4.10 10.42
N GLU A 20 -9.02 4.52 10.17
CA GLU A 20 -9.72 5.56 10.93
C GLU A 20 -9.79 5.24 12.43
N VAL A 21 -10.23 4.03 12.76
CA VAL A 21 -10.41 3.59 14.16
C VAL A 21 -9.08 3.62 14.92
N THR A 22 -8.00 3.18 14.27
CA THR A 22 -6.66 3.08 14.87
C THR A 22 -5.98 4.44 14.97
N ARG A 23 -6.09 5.29 13.95
CA ARG A 23 -5.39 6.57 13.87
C ARG A 23 -6.20 7.75 14.42
N LYS A 24 -7.50 7.56 14.69
CA LYS A 24 -8.45 8.60 15.13
C LYS A 24 -8.52 9.79 14.16
N VAL A 25 -8.24 9.54 12.90
CA VAL A 25 -8.28 10.47 11.77
C VAL A 25 -8.70 9.69 10.53
N PRO A 26 -9.33 10.31 9.52
CA PRO A 26 -9.84 9.62 8.32
C PRO A 26 -8.70 9.16 7.40
N ALA A 27 -7.82 8.27 7.87
CA ALA A 27 -6.66 7.78 7.14
C ALA A 27 -6.94 6.41 6.53
N ALA A 28 -6.34 6.15 5.37
CA ALA A 28 -6.32 4.84 4.75
C ALA A 28 -4.96 4.55 4.11
N LEU A 29 -4.69 3.27 3.87
CA LEU A 29 -3.52 2.80 3.14
C LEU A 29 -3.95 2.04 1.88
N THR A 30 -3.27 2.25 0.78
CA THR A 30 -3.44 1.50 -0.47
C THR A 30 -2.07 1.07 -0.99
N ILE A 31 -2.06 0.19 -1.99
CA ILE A 31 -0.89 0.02 -2.87
C ILE A 31 -0.68 1.35 -3.64
N GLY A 32 0.56 1.56 -4.09
CA GLY A 32 0.93 2.71 -4.92
C GLY A 32 -0.03 2.98 -6.06
N TYR A 33 -0.29 4.26 -6.33
CA TYR A 33 -1.15 4.71 -7.42
C TYR A 33 -2.58 4.17 -7.35
N LEU A 34 -3.07 3.88 -6.14
CA LEU A 34 -4.35 3.21 -5.91
C LEU A 34 -4.44 1.86 -6.64
N GLY A 35 -3.33 1.11 -6.69
CA GLY A 35 -3.28 -0.21 -7.30
C GLY A 35 -4.28 -1.17 -6.63
N HIS A 36 -4.95 -1.98 -7.47
CA HIS A 36 -6.01 -2.93 -7.07
C HIS A 36 -7.23 -2.32 -6.35
N THR A 37 -7.40 -0.99 -6.36
CA THR A 37 -8.67 -0.41 -5.90
C THR A 37 -9.74 -0.55 -6.99
N GLN A 38 -11.00 -0.58 -6.59
CA GLN A 38 -12.13 -0.51 -7.53
C GLN A 38 -12.05 0.71 -8.45
N SER A 39 -12.58 0.60 -9.67
CA SER A 39 -12.39 1.58 -10.75
C SER A 39 -12.81 3.00 -10.35
N GLY A 40 -13.96 3.15 -9.67
CA GLY A 40 -14.46 4.46 -9.24
C GLY A 40 -13.53 5.19 -8.27
N ILE A 41 -12.72 4.49 -7.48
CA ILE A 41 -11.73 5.10 -6.58
C ILE A 41 -10.52 5.61 -7.35
N ARG A 42 -9.97 4.78 -8.25
CA ARG A 42 -8.82 5.19 -9.06
C ARG A 42 -9.19 6.30 -10.04
N GLU A 43 -10.36 6.23 -10.66
CA GLU A 43 -10.82 7.18 -11.66
C GLU A 43 -11.17 8.55 -11.06
N ALA A 44 -11.45 8.62 -9.75
CA ALA A 44 -11.75 9.88 -9.05
C ALA A 44 -10.53 10.80 -8.86
N VAL A 45 -9.30 10.31 -9.11
CA VAL A 45 -8.07 11.10 -8.94
C VAL A 45 -7.15 11.00 -10.16
N SER A 46 -6.57 12.14 -10.54
CA SER A 46 -5.48 12.20 -11.52
C SER A 46 -4.14 12.23 -10.80
N ILE A 47 -3.27 11.28 -11.08
CA ILE A 47 -1.91 11.21 -10.51
C ILE A 47 -0.89 11.49 -11.61
N THR A 48 -0.09 12.54 -11.46
CA THR A 48 0.93 12.96 -12.42
C THR A 48 2.24 13.28 -11.72
N GLU A 49 3.38 13.17 -12.41
CA GLU A 49 4.66 13.60 -11.84
C GLU A 49 4.73 15.14 -11.74
N ALA A 50 5.43 15.64 -10.72
CA ALA A 50 5.65 17.07 -10.57
C ALA A 50 6.43 17.61 -11.80
N GLY A 51 5.84 18.59 -12.49
CA GLY A 51 6.41 19.17 -13.71
C GLY A 51 6.05 18.45 -15.01
N SER A 52 5.26 17.36 -14.96
CA SER A 52 4.72 16.68 -16.13
C SER A 52 3.21 16.51 -15.98
N SER A 53 2.43 17.45 -16.53
CA SER A 53 0.96 17.42 -16.43
C SER A 53 0.27 16.59 -17.51
N THR A 54 1.04 15.98 -18.43
CA THR A 54 0.49 15.28 -19.60
C THR A 54 0.56 13.76 -19.52
N ALA A 55 1.36 13.21 -18.59
CA ALA A 55 1.49 11.77 -18.39
C ALA A 55 0.85 11.36 -17.07
N GLU A 56 -0.41 10.93 -17.15
CA GLU A 56 -1.08 10.31 -16.01
C GLU A 56 -0.44 8.95 -15.69
N ILE A 57 -0.19 8.70 -14.41
CA ILE A 57 0.43 7.49 -13.91
C ILE A 57 -0.67 6.51 -13.52
N TYR A 58 -0.68 5.34 -14.16
CA TYR A 58 -1.51 4.21 -13.77
C TYR A 58 -0.65 3.13 -13.14
N PHE A 59 -1.25 2.41 -12.19
CA PHE A 59 -0.61 1.28 -11.55
C PHE A 59 -0.28 0.18 -12.57
N ASP A 60 0.98 -0.26 -12.58
CA ASP A 60 1.45 -1.42 -13.34
C ASP A 60 1.96 -2.49 -12.38
N GLU A 61 1.25 -3.60 -12.22
CA GLU A 61 1.61 -4.70 -11.31
C GLU A 61 3.08 -5.14 -11.46
N ALA A 62 3.58 -5.19 -12.69
CA ALA A 62 4.93 -5.66 -12.97
C ALA A 62 6.01 -4.67 -12.48
N LYS A 63 5.69 -3.39 -12.32
CA LYS A 63 6.61 -2.33 -11.89
C LYS A 63 6.36 -1.84 -10.46
N ASP A 64 5.09 -1.71 -10.11
CA ASP A 64 4.60 -1.03 -8.91
C ASP A 64 4.02 -1.99 -7.86
N GLY A 65 3.80 -3.25 -8.23
CA GLY A 65 3.31 -4.28 -7.30
C GLY A 65 4.29 -4.52 -6.15
N VAL A 66 3.76 -4.78 -4.96
CA VAL A 66 4.55 -5.12 -3.77
C VAL A 66 5.09 -6.54 -3.93
N ALA A 67 6.42 -6.68 -3.91
CA ALA A 67 7.07 -7.98 -4.05
C ALA A 67 8.30 -8.05 -3.16
N VAL A 68 8.42 -9.10 -2.35
CA VAL A 68 9.61 -9.38 -1.54
C VAL A 68 10.04 -10.82 -1.77
N TYR A 69 11.31 -10.99 -2.11
CA TYR A 69 11.95 -12.27 -2.38
C TYR A 69 12.77 -12.67 -1.16
N TYR A 70 12.42 -13.83 -0.60
CA TYR A 70 13.06 -14.37 0.58
C TYR A 70 13.96 -15.54 0.21
N ASP A 71 15.08 -15.65 0.90
CA ASP A 71 15.82 -16.89 0.97
C ASP A 71 15.01 -17.94 1.74
N PRO A 72 14.77 -19.14 1.18
CA PRO A 72 13.90 -20.14 1.80
C PRO A 72 14.54 -20.87 3.00
N ILE A 73 15.86 -20.85 3.15
CA ILE A 73 16.58 -21.57 4.23
C ILE A 73 16.67 -20.67 5.46
N THR A 74 17.08 -19.41 5.27
CA THR A 74 17.32 -18.45 6.36
C THR A 74 16.13 -17.55 6.63
N GLY A 75 15.18 -17.44 5.70
CA GLY A 75 14.06 -16.49 5.79
C GLY A 75 14.49 -15.03 5.60
N LEU A 76 15.71 -14.77 5.12
CA LEU A 76 16.23 -13.43 4.92
C LEU A 76 15.64 -12.81 3.63
N ALA A 77 15.21 -11.55 3.70
CA ALA A 77 14.74 -10.82 2.51
C ALA A 77 15.95 -10.42 1.65
N ILE A 78 16.04 -10.98 0.44
CA ILE A 78 17.15 -10.77 -0.50
C ILE A 78 16.92 -9.51 -1.32
N LYS A 79 15.71 -9.39 -1.87
CA LYS A 79 15.33 -8.31 -2.77
C LYS A 79 13.85 -8.02 -2.63
N GLY A 80 13.43 -6.79 -2.86
CA GLY A 80 12.02 -6.46 -2.86
C GLY A 80 11.75 -5.00 -3.11
N ARG A 81 10.48 -4.72 -3.37
CA ARG A 81 9.91 -3.39 -3.51
C ARG A 81 8.58 -3.36 -2.78
N GLU A 82 8.38 -2.31 -2.00
CA GLU A 82 7.16 -2.03 -1.26
C GLU A 82 6.72 -0.62 -1.61
N TYR A 83 5.68 -0.52 -2.44
CA TYR A 83 5.09 0.76 -2.84
C TYR A 83 3.75 0.92 -2.16
N LEU A 84 3.73 1.78 -1.16
CA LEU A 84 2.56 2.03 -0.33
C LEU A 84 2.16 3.49 -0.43
N GLN A 85 0.86 3.74 -0.36
CA GLN A 85 0.30 5.07 -0.45
C GLN A 85 -0.60 5.32 0.74
N ALA A 86 -0.35 6.43 1.43
CA ALA A 86 -1.22 6.92 2.48
C ALA A 86 -2.22 7.91 1.89
N ASN A 87 -3.47 7.75 2.30
CA ASN A 87 -4.61 8.46 1.76
C ASN A 87 -5.48 9.04 2.88
N TRP A 88 -6.16 10.15 2.61
CA TRP A 88 -7.34 10.53 3.38
C TRP A 88 -8.54 9.77 2.82
N TYR A 89 -9.32 9.16 3.70
CA TYR A 89 -10.51 8.40 3.39
C TYR A 89 -11.74 9.19 3.84
N VAL A 90 -12.33 9.91 2.91
CA VAL A 90 -13.41 10.86 3.17
C VAL A 90 -14.71 10.26 2.69
N GLU A 91 -15.60 9.93 3.62
CA GLU A 91 -16.98 9.56 3.31
C GLU A 91 -17.90 10.78 3.47
N ALA A 92 -19.02 10.83 2.75
CA ALA A 92 -20.01 11.89 2.90
C ALA A 92 -20.51 12.02 4.35
N THR A 93 -20.52 10.92 5.11
CA THR A 93 -20.92 10.95 6.53
C THR A 93 -19.95 11.69 7.45
N LEU A 94 -18.70 11.91 7.01
CA LEU A 94 -17.65 12.58 7.78
C LEU A 94 -17.64 14.10 7.59
N LEU A 95 -18.35 14.60 6.58
CA LEU A 95 -18.47 16.02 6.28
C LEU A 95 -19.94 16.46 6.37
N ASP A 96 -20.16 17.72 6.76
CA ASP A 96 -21.49 18.31 6.56
C ASP A 96 -21.79 18.31 5.05
N SER A 97 -23.01 17.88 4.70
CA SER A 97 -23.54 17.77 3.34
C SER A 97 -23.08 18.91 2.42
N GLN A 98 -23.17 20.16 2.89
CA GLN A 98 -22.82 21.32 2.07
C GLN A 98 -21.32 21.45 1.79
N ARG A 99 -20.45 21.04 2.72
CA ARG A 99 -19.00 21.02 2.50
C ARG A 99 -18.57 19.87 1.61
N TYR A 100 -19.24 18.72 1.74
CA TYR A 100 -19.02 17.57 0.87
C TYR A 100 -19.38 17.93 -0.57
N THR A 101 -20.59 18.41 -0.83
CA THR A 101 -21.09 18.75 -2.18
C THR A 101 -20.29 19.86 -2.87
N ASN A 102 -19.69 20.77 -2.10
CA ASN A 102 -18.84 21.85 -2.65
C ASN A 102 -17.47 21.36 -3.10
N VAL A 103 -17.00 20.21 -2.61
CA VAL A 103 -15.67 19.64 -2.90
C VAL A 103 -15.78 18.42 -3.80
N PHE A 104 -16.83 17.63 -3.63
CA PHE A 104 -17.13 16.40 -4.35
C PHE A 104 -18.46 16.60 -5.09
N THR A 105 -18.40 16.70 -6.42
CA THR A 105 -19.58 16.87 -7.27
C THR A 105 -20.14 15.49 -7.66
N ALA A 106 -21.47 15.37 -7.62
CA ALA A 106 -22.25 14.13 -7.63
C ALA A 106 -21.99 13.12 -8.78
N ASP A 107 -21.24 13.48 -9.83
CA ASP A 107 -21.04 12.64 -11.01
C ASP A 107 -19.78 11.76 -10.94
N THR A 108 -18.83 12.04 -10.03
CA THR A 108 -17.59 11.27 -9.83
C THR A 108 -17.50 10.66 -8.42
N ASP A 109 -18.59 10.73 -7.66
CA ASP A 109 -18.64 10.27 -6.28
C ASP A 109 -18.86 8.75 -6.28
N ASN A 110 -17.78 8.01 -6.01
CA ASN A 110 -17.80 6.55 -5.91
C ASN A 110 -18.57 6.13 -4.66
N ASP A 111 -19.91 6.12 -4.73
CA ASP A 111 -20.83 5.82 -3.64
C ASP A 111 -20.50 6.63 -2.36
N ASP A 112 -20.42 7.95 -2.48
CA ASP A 112 -20.18 8.88 -1.37
C ASP A 112 -18.85 8.66 -0.62
N SER A 113 -17.84 8.09 -1.30
CA SER A 113 -16.52 7.81 -0.72
C SER A 113 -15.39 8.28 -1.63
N PHE A 114 -14.50 9.12 -1.08
CA PHE A 114 -13.35 9.66 -1.76
C PHE A 114 -12.04 9.28 -1.07
N VAL A 115 -11.09 8.75 -1.83
CA VAL A 115 -9.76 8.37 -1.34
C VAL A 115 -8.73 9.35 -1.91
N TRP A 116 -8.26 10.28 -1.07
CA TRP A 116 -7.32 11.33 -1.47
C TRP A 116 -5.87 10.92 -1.17
N PRO A 117 -5.03 10.64 -2.18
CA PRO A 117 -3.60 10.35 -1.98
C PRO A 117 -2.84 11.58 -1.47
N TYR A 118 -2.07 11.45 -0.37
CA TYR A 118 -1.27 12.56 0.13
C TYR A 118 0.22 12.22 0.31
N VAL A 119 0.57 10.96 0.53
CA VAL A 119 1.97 10.52 0.62
C VAL A 119 2.15 9.19 -0.11
N PHE A 120 3.20 9.11 -0.92
CA PHE A 120 3.64 7.88 -1.56
C PHE A 120 5.01 7.46 -1.01
N VAL A 121 5.13 6.22 -0.57
CA VAL A 121 6.35 5.64 -0.01
C VAL A 121 6.85 4.56 -0.95
N ARG A 122 8.08 4.73 -1.45
CA ARG A 122 8.83 3.71 -2.16
C ARG A 122 9.90 3.17 -1.23
N ARG A 123 9.83 1.89 -0.91
CA ARG A 123 10.87 1.20 -0.17
C ARG A 123 11.43 0.06 -1.00
N TYR A 124 12.75 0.02 -1.09
CA TYR A 124 13.47 -1.08 -1.70
C TYR A 124 14.17 -1.87 -0.60
N VAL A 125 14.14 -3.19 -0.76
CA VAL A 125 14.95 -4.12 0.02
C VAL A 125 15.91 -4.73 -0.97
N GLU A 126 17.21 -4.62 -0.71
CA GLU A 126 18.23 -5.25 -1.56
C GLU A 126 19.45 -5.50 -0.69
N ILE A 127 19.89 -6.76 -0.63
CA ILE A 127 21.17 -7.10 -0.02
C ILE A 127 22.30 -6.59 -0.92
N THR A 128 23.42 -6.22 -0.31
CA THR A 128 24.61 -5.84 -1.07
C THR A 128 25.28 -7.06 -1.71
N ASP A 129 26.14 -6.85 -2.69
CA ASP A 129 26.93 -7.93 -3.31
C ASP A 129 27.83 -8.63 -2.28
N ASP A 130 28.35 -7.88 -1.30
CA ASP A 130 29.19 -8.40 -0.21
C ASP A 130 28.37 -9.29 0.74
N ASP A 131 27.16 -8.85 1.11
CA ASP A 131 26.24 -9.65 1.94
C ASP A 131 25.77 -10.91 1.21
N ALA A 132 25.49 -10.81 -0.09
CA ALA A 132 25.11 -11.94 -0.93
C ALA A 132 26.23 -12.99 -1.01
N SER A 133 27.48 -12.53 -1.15
CA SER A 133 28.65 -13.40 -1.16
C SER A 133 28.85 -14.09 0.19
N SER A 134 28.71 -13.34 1.29
CA SER A 134 28.80 -13.86 2.66
C SER A 134 27.73 -14.92 2.95
N LEU A 135 26.49 -14.68 2.51
CA LEU A 135 25.38 -15.63 2.66
C LEU A 135 25.65 -16.93 1.90
N LYS A 136 26.18 -16.83 0.68
CA LYS A 136 26.56 -17.99 -0.14
C LYS A 136 27.63 -18.84 0.54
N GLU A 137 28.66 -18.22 1.11
CA GLU A 137 29.73 -18.93 1.83
C GLU A 137 29.19 -19.63 3.09
N ALA A 138 28.25 -19.01 3.80
CA ALA A 138 27.60 -19.61 4.97
C ALA A 138 26.87 -20.93 4.62
N TYR A 139 26.18 -21.01 3.48
CA TYR A 139 25.54 -22.26 3.04
C TYR A 139 26.51 -23.35 2.64
N GLN A 140 27.66 -22.96 2.13
CA GLN A 140 28.64 -23.89 1.60
C GLN A 140 29.64 -24.37 2.66
N THR A 141 29.54 -23.88 3.90
CA THR A 141 30.43 -24.27 5.00
C THR A 141 30.27 -25.77 5.29
N PRO A 142 31.25 -26.62 4.93
CA PRO A 142 31.13 -28.05 5.11
C PRO A 142 31.48 -28.41 6.56
N PHE A 143 30.57 -29.07 7.26
CA PHE A 143 30.83 -29.63 8.58
C PHE A 143 31.31 -31.08 8.44
N VAL A 144 32.43 -31.41 9.07
CA VAL A 144 32.86 -32.80 9.27
C VAL A 144 32.38 -33.24 10.64
N ILE A 145 31.42 -34.17 10.67
CA ILE A 145 30.92 -34.77 11.90
C ILE A 145 31.72 -36.04 12.15
N GLY A 146 32.65 -35.99 13.11
CA GLY A 146 33.44 -37.14 13.57
C GLY A 146 32.99 -37.63 14.95
N LEU A 147 33.15 -38.94 15.21
CA LEU A 147 33.02 -39.49 16.56
C LEU A 147 34.25 -39.10 17.40
N VAL A 148 34.03 -38.69 18.64
CA VAL A 148 35.06 -38.44 19.66
C VAL A 148 35.57 -39.76 20.22
#